data_AF-A0AAW0G3Y9-F1
#
_entry.id   AF-A0AAW0G3Y9-F1
#
_cell.length_a   1.000
_cell.length_b   1.000
_cell.length_c   1.000
_cell.angle_alpha   90.00
_cell.angle_beta   90.00
_cell.angle_gamma   90.00
#
_symmetry.space_group_name_H-M   'P 1'
#
loop_
_entity.id
_entity.type
_entity.pdbx_description
1 polymer ?
#
loop_
_entity_poly.entity_id
_entity_poly.type
_entity_poly.pdbx_seq_one_letter_code
_entity_poly.pdbx_strand_id
1 'polypeptide(L)'
;MFMKIAILAILATAISAYPQAQCALGRTYTVQPGDTCNGISGQQSVPLFQLTSANTGLNCNNLLVGQSICLADVGQDCTDVHVVGMNENCASIAMDAHIPLTTLFANNGNINDPSCNNISVGDVLCVASTAIPYGA
;
A
#
# COMPACT_ATOMS: atom_id res chain seq x y z
N MET A 1 26.69 21.67 54.76
CA MET A 1 26.51 22.19 53.38
C MET A 1 26.35 20.99 52.47
N PHE A 2 25.10 20.58 52.19
CA PHE A 2 24.79 19.35 51.46
C PHE A 2 24.70 19.67 49.96
N MET A 3 25.63 19.15 49.16
CA MET A 3 25.52 19.19 47.69
C MET A 3 24.39 18.26 47.24
N LYS A 4 23.29 18.82 46.74
CA LYS A 4 22.27 18.09 46.00
C LYS A 4 22.78 17.87 44.58
N ILE A 5 23.23 16.65 44.28
CA ILE A 5 23.53 16.24 42.90
C ILE A 5 22.18 15.95 42.23
N ALA A 6 21.76 16.82 41.33
CA ALA A 6 20.64 16.55 40.44
C ALA A 6 21.13 15.62 39.32
N ILE A 7 20.72 14.36 39.38
CA ILE A 7 20.92 13.40 38.29
C ILE A 7 19.92 13.77 37.19
N LEU A 8 20.38 14.45 36.13
CA LEU A 8 19.63 14.53 34.89
C LEU A 8 19.62 13.13 34.26
N ALA A 9 18.51 12.41 34.39
CA ALA A 9 18.24 11.25 33.57
C ALA A 9 18.00 11.75 32.14
N ILE A 10 19.05 11.72 31.30
CA ILE A 10 18.91 11.90 29.86
C ILE A 10 18.24 10.63 29.35
N LEU A 11 16.91 10.67 29.18
CA LEU A 11 16.17 9.69 28.39
C LEU A 11 16.69 9.82 26.95
N ALA A 12 17.68 9.01 26.59
CA ALA A 12 18.07 8.82 25.21
C ALA A 12 16.89 8.16 24.49
N THR A 13 16.01 8.97 23.91
CA THR A 13 15.02 8.48 22.95
C THR A 13 15.80 7.99 21.75
N ALA A 14 15.87 6.67 21.59
CA ALA A 14 16.29 6.08 20.33
C ALA A 14 15.24 6.48 19.28
N ILE A 15 15.51 7.56 18.54
CA ILE A 15 14.72 7.92 17.38
C ILE A 15 15.10 6.89 16.33
N SER A 16 14.31 5.82 16.23
CA SER A 16 14.42 4.91 15.11
C SER A 16 13.97 5.67 13.87
N ALA A 17 14.93 6.29 13.19
CA ALA A 17 14.73 6.83 11.86
C ALA A 17 14.62 5.65 10.91
N TYR A 18 13.46 4.99 10.90
CA TYR A 18 13.05 4.24 9.73
C TYR A 18 13.00 5.26 8.60
N PRO A 19 13.68 5.03 7.47
CA PRO A 19 13.45 5.85 6.29
C PRO A 19 11.96 5.70 5.98
N GLN A 20 11.15 6.70 6.35
CA GLN A 20 9.78 6.72 5.88
C GLN A 20 9.88 6.90 4.39
N ALA A 21 9.36 5.91 3.65
CA ALA A 21 9.02 6.12 2.25
C ALA A 21 8.33 7.47 2.16
N GLN A 22 8.83 8.35 1.29
CA GLN A 22 8.24 9.68 1.15
C GLN A 22 6.87 9.47 0.51
N CYS A 23 5.81 9.44 1.34
CA CYS A 23 4.48 9.23 0.82
C CYS A 23 4.15 10.32 -0.20
N ALA A 24 3.63 9.92 -1.37
CA ALA A 24 3.31 10.83 -2.46
C ALA A 24 2.44 11.98 -1.95
N LEU A 25 2.96 13.22 -2.01
CA LEU A 25 2.21 14.42 -1.61
C LEU A 25 1.57 14.34 -0.20
N GLY A 26 2.16 13.55 0.72
CA GLY A 26 1.60 13.34 2.05
C GLY A 26 0.34 12.46 2.07
N ARG A 27 0.06 11.69 1.02
CA ARG A 27 -1.02 10.69 0.99
C ARG A 27 -0.72 9.57 1.99
N THR A 28 -1.16 9.77 3.22
CA THR A 28 -1.05 8.82 4.32
C THR A 28 -2.42 8.38 4.79
N TYR A 29 -2.47 7.17 5.35
CA TYR A 29 -3.63 6.67 6.07
C TYR A 29 -3.19 6.23 7.47
N THR A 30 -4.02 6.54 8.48
CA THR A 30 -3.81 6.05 9.84
C THR A 30 -4.70 4.84 10.05
N VAL A 31 -4.08 3.68 10.32
CA VAL A 31 -4.78 2.42 10.57
C VAL A 31 -5.78 2.58 11.72
N GLN A 32 -7.03 2.19 11.47
CA GLN A 32 -8.16 2.18 12.38
C GLN A 32 -8.44 0.77 12.94
N PRO A 33 -9.17 0.66 14.06
CA PRO A 33 -9.61 -0.63 14.57
C PRO A 33 -10.44 -1.41 13.55
N GLY A 34 -10.05 -2.66 13.27
CA GLY A 34 -10.75 -3.55 12.34
C GLY A 34 -10.29 -3.47 10.89
N ASP A 35 -9.32 -2.61 10.57
CA ASP A 35 -8.78 -2.53 9.22
C ASP A 35 -8.05 -3.79 8.79
N THR A 36 -8.10 -4.03 7.48
CA THR A 36 -7.24 -4.97 6.75
C THR A 36 -6.62 -4.22 5.58
N CYS A 37 -5.50 -4.71 5.03
CA CYS A 37 -4.91 -4.06 3.85
C CYS A 37 -5.91 -3.97 2.69
N ASN A 38 -6.68 -5.04 2.40
CA ASN A 38 -7.72 -5.02 1.37
C ASN A 38 -8.84 -4.04 1.69
N GLY A 39 -9.27 -3.96 2.96
CA GLY A 39 -10.28 -2.98 3.39
C GLY A 39 -9.81 -1.54 3.19
N ILE A 40 -8.56 -1.23 3.55
CA ILE A 40 -7.96 0.08 3.32
C ILE A 40 -7.84 0.36 1.82
N SER A 41 -7.31 -0.59 1.04
CA SER A 41 -7.20 -0.49 -0.42
C SER A 41 -8.55 -0.14 -1.06
N GLY A 42 -9.61 -0.86 -0.70
CA GLY A 42 -10.97 -0.60 -1.18
C GLY A 42 -11.49 0.78 -0.77
N GLN A 43 -11.40 1.12 0.52
CA GLN A 43 -11.88 2.41 1.04
C GLN A 43 -11.13 3.62 0.46
N GLN A 44 -9.83 3.48 0.21
CA GLN A 44 -8.97 4.54 -0.30
C GLN A 44 -8.83 4.52 -1.83
N SER A 45 -9.45 3.52 -2.50
CA SER A 45 -9.31 3.29 -3.95
C SER A 45 -7.84 3.21 -4.37
N VAL A 46 -7.03 2.48 -3.60
CA VAL A 46 -5.60 2.28 -3.83
C VAL A 46 -5.34 0.80 -4.13
N PRO A 47 -4.59 0.47 -5.20
CA PRO A 47 -4.25 -0.92 -5.49
C PRO A 47 -3.48 -1.56 -4.32
N LEU A 48 -3.82 -2.81 -3.96
CA LEU A 48 -3.14 -3.51 -2.87
C LEU A 48 -1.63 -3.58 -3.09
N PHE A 49 -1.21 -3.87 -4.32
CA PHE A 49 0.21 -3.94 -4.65
C PHE A 49 0.92 -2.61 -4.38
N GLN A 50 0.35 -1.49 -4.83
CA GLN A 50 0.85 -0.14 -4.55
C GLN A 50 0.96 0.11 -3.05
N LEU A 51 -0.11 -0.17 -2.29
CA LEU A 51 -0.13 0.04 -0.84
C LEU A 51 1.01 -0.73 -0.16
N THR A 52 1.20 -2.00 -0.51
CA THR A 52 2.25 -2.83 0.10
C THR A 52 3.65 -2.44 -0.34
N SER A 53 3.83 -2.03 -1.59
CA SER A 53 5.12 -1.57 -2.13
C SER A 53 5.56 -0.26 -1.46
N ALA A 54 4.64 0.70 -1.29
CA ALA A 54 4.89 1.98 -0.62
C ALA A 54 5.19 1.83 0.89
N ASN A 55 4.97 0.65 1.47
CA ASN A 55 5.21 0.37 2.88
C ASN A 55 6.01 -0.92 3.03
N THR A 56 7.26 -0.91 2.57
CA THR A 56 8.17 -2.06 2.72
C THR A 56 8.20 -2.54 4.17
N GLY A 57 7.88 -3.82 4.39
CA GLY A 57 7.82 -4.44 5.71
C GLY A 57 6.46 -4.35 6.42
N LEU A 58 5.44 -3.74 5.80
CA LEU A 58 4.07 -3.75 6.32
C LEU A 58 3.56 -5.19 6.43
N ASN A 59 3.10 -5.57 7.62
CA ASN A 59 2.49 -6.87 7.85
C ASN A 59 0.96 -6.76 7.78
N CYS A 60 0.38 -7.11 6.63
CA CYS A 60 -1.08 -7.07 6.42
C CYS A 60 -1.87 -8.02 7.32
N ASN A 61 -1.23 -9.03 7.93
CA ASN A 61 -1.86 -9.92 8.89
C ASN A 61 -1.81 -9.38 10.33
N ASN A 62 -1.11 -8.27 10.57
CA ASN A 62 -0.94 -7.67 11.88
C ASN A 62 -0.77 -6.14 11.77
N LEU A 63 -1.77 -5.48 11.19
CA LEU A 63 -1.81 -4.01 11.15
C LEU A 63 -1.93 -3.45 12.57
N LEU A 64 -1.11 -2.45 12.88
CA LEU A 64 -1.12 -1.81 14.20
C LEU A 64 -2.05 -0.60 14.18
N VAL A 65 -3.07 -0.58 15.02
CA VAL A 65 -3.97 0.58 15.16
C VAL A 65 -3.15 1.83 15.51
N GLY A 66 -3.42 2.94 14.81
CA GLY A 66 -2.68 4.19 14.93
C GLY A 66 -1.40 4.26 14.09
N GLN A 67 -0.99 3.17 13.42
CA GLN A 67 0.12 3.19 12.48
C GLN A 67 -0.20 4.08 11.28
N SER A 68 0.69 5.01 10.94
CA SER A 68 0.63 5.74 9.69
C SER A 68 1.29 4.94 8.58
N ILE A 69 0.58 4.73 7.47
CA ILE A 69 1.08 4.07 6.25
C ILE A 69 0.95 5.01 5.06
N CYS A 70 1.84 4.90 4.08
CA CYS A 70 1.72 5.60 2.81
C CYS A 70 0.64 4.95 1.94
N LEU A 71 -0.15 5.75 1.23
CA LEU A 71 -1.06 5.24 0.21
C LEU A 71 -0.40 5.12 -1.18
N ALA A 72 0.70 5.84 -1.39
CA ALA A 72 1.48 5.82 -2.62
C ALA A 72 2.90 6.35 -2.34
N ASP A 73 3.87 5.96 -3.16
CA ASP A 73 5.18 6.62 -3.25
C ASP A 73 5.17 7.74 -4.29
N VAL A 74 6.07 8.72 -4.14
CA VAL A 74 6.19 9.84 -5.08
C VAL A 74 6.37 9.33 -6.51
N GLY A 75 5.47 9.75 -7.41
CA GLY A 75 5.49 9.37 -8.82
C GLY A 75 5.02 7.94 -9.13
N GLN A 76 4.60 7.18 -8.12
CA GLN A 76 4.12 5.79 -8.25
C GLN A 76 2.64 5.66 -7.87
N ASP A 77 1.86 6.72 -8.05
CA ASP A 77 0.44 6.72 -7.70
C ASP A 77 -0.40 6.32 -8.91
N CYS A 78 -0.96 5.11 -8.88
CA CYS A 78 -1.90 4.67 -9.89
C CYS A 78 -3.25 5.34 -9.68
N THR A 79 -3.61 6.24 -10.61
CA THR A 79 -4.89 6.95 -10.59
C THR A 79 -5.96 6.24 -11.43
N ASP A 80 -5.55 5.43 -12.41
CA ASP A 80 -6.43 4.56 -13.18
C ASP A 80 -6.62 3.23 -12.45
N VAL A 81 -7.69 3.13 -11.66
CA VAL A 81 -7.98 1.94 -10.84
C VAL A 81 -9.27 1.25 -11.27
N HIS A 82 -9.30 -0.07 -11.11
CA HIS A 82 -10.49 -0.90 -11.28
C HIS A 82 -10.80 -1.63 -9.98
N VAL A 83 -12.06 -1.63 -9.56
CA VAL A 83 -12.53 -2.42 -8.41
C VAL A 83 -13.16 -3.70 -8.94
N VAL A 84 -12.61 -4.85 -8.57
CA VAL A 84 -13.04 -6.16 -9.05
C VAL A 84 -14.51 -6.39 -8.71
N GLY A 85 -15.32 -6.57 -9.75
CA GLY A 85 -16.73 -6.89 -9.71
C GLY A 85 -17.00 -8.39 -9.67
N MET A 86 -18.29 -8.73 -9.60
CA MET A 86 -18.73 -10.13 -9.59
C MET A 86 -18.48 -10.79 -10.96
N ASN A 87 -17.91 -12.00 -10.94
CA ASN A 87 -17.62 -12.83 -12.12
C ASN A 87 -16.57 -12.23 -13.10
N GLU A 88 -15.75 -11.30 -12.65
CA GLU A 88 -14.63 -10.79 -13.45
C GLU A 88 -13.37 -11.64 -13.29
N ASN A 89 -12.48 -11.58 -14.28
CA ASN A 89 -11.12 -12.12 -14.21
C ASN A 89 -10.14 -11.13 -14.87
N CYS A 90 -8.86 -11.46 -14.83
CA CYS A 90 -7.81 -10.59 -15.36
C CYS A 90 -7.98 -10.26 -16.85
N ALA A 91 -8.47 -11.22 -17.65
CA ALA A 91 -8.63 -11.02 -19.08
C ALA A 91 -9.79 -10.06 -19.38
N SER A 92 -10.93 -10.20 -18.69
CA SER A 92 -12.06 -9.26 -18.84
C SER A 92 -11.68 -7.85 -18.37
N ILE A 93 -11.00 -7.75 -17.22
CA ILE A 93 -10.56 -6.46 -16.67
C ILE A 93 -9.54 -5.77 -17.60
N ALA A 94 -8.54 -6.51 -18.10
CA ALA A 94 -7.54 -5.96 -19.01
C ALA A 94 -8.17 -5.52 -20.35
N MET A 95 -9.12 -6.30 -20.86
CA MET A 95 -9.86 -5.97 -22.08
C MET A 95 -10.67 -4.69 -21.92
N ASP A 96 -11.44 -4.56 -20.83
CA ASP A 96 -12.27 -3.38 -20.56
C ASP A 96 -11.42 -2.12 -20.32
N ALA A 97 -10.27 -2.28 -19.66
CA ALA A 97 -9.28 -1.20 -19.49
C ALA A 97 -8.46 -0.91 -20.76
N HIS A 98 -8.62 -1.70 -21.83
CA HIS A 98 -7.84 -1.58 -23.06
C HIS A 98 -6.32 -1.67 -22.85
N ILE A 99 -5.86 -2.52 -21.93
CA ILE A 99 -4.45 -2.74 -21.64
C ILE A 99 -4.02 -4.18 -21.93
N PRO A 100 -2.75 -4.41 -22.29
CA PRO A 100 -2.20 -5.77 -22.32
C PRO A 100 -2.29 -6.43 -20.94
N LEU A 101 -2.59 -7.74 -20.91
CA LEU A 101 -2.57 -8.53 -19.68
C LEU A 101 -1.21 -8.46 -18.97
N THR A 102 -0.12 -8.33 -19.73
CA THR A 102 1.23 -8.12 -19.19
C THR A 102 1.38 -6.80 -18.45
N THR A 103 0.72 -5.73 -18.91
CA THR A 103 0.70 -4.44 -18.21
C THR A 103 -0.12 -4.55 -16.93
N LEU A 104 -1.27 -5.24 -16.95
CA LEU A 104 -2.05 -5.51 -15.74
C LEU A 104 -1.20 -6.24 -14.69
N PHE A 105 -0.49 -7.30 -15.06
CA PHE A 105 0.37 -8.03 -14.11
C PHE A 105 1.57 -7.21 -13.63
N ALA A 106 2.19 -6.40 -14.50
CA ALA A 106 3.29 -5.52 -14.10
C ALA A 106 2.84 -4.51 -13.02
N ASN A 107 1.61 -4.00 -13.15
CA ASN A 107 1.03 -3.04 -12.22
C ASN A 107 0.42 -3.66 -10.95
N ASN A 108 0.23 -4.97 -10.93
CA ASN A 108 -0.43 -5.70 -9.84
C ASN A 108 0.35 -6.97 -9.52
N GLY A 109 1.59 -6.82 -9.05
CA GLY A 109 2.50 -7.95 -8.79
C GLY A 109 2.04 -8.91 -7.69
N ASN A 110 0.99 -8.57 -6.93
CA ASN A 110 0.31 -9.50 -6.03
C ASN A 110 -0.53 -10.54 -6.79
N ILE A 111 -0.85 -10.32 -8.06
CA ILE A 111 -1.54 -11.26 -8.95
C ILE A 111 -0.50 -12.23 -9.54
N ASN A 112 -0.36 -13.40 -8.92
CA ASN A 112 0.62 -14.43 -9.32
C ASN A 112 -0.02 -15.61 -10.06
N ASP A 113 -1.30 -15.49 -10.43
CA ASP A 113 -2.05 -16.46 -11.21
C ASP A 113 -2.56 -15.82 -12.51
N PRO A 114 -2.12 -16.29 -13.70
CA PRO A 114 -2.62 -15.81 -14.98
C PRO A 114 -4.15 -15.93 -15.17
N SER A 115 -4.79 -16.84 -14.42
CA SER A 115 -6.23 -17.07 -14.44
C SER A 115 -6.99 -16.18 -13.45
N CYS A 116 -6.30 -15.34 -12.67
CA CYS A 116 -6.89 -14.46 -11.67
C CYS A 116 -7.62 -15.19 -10.51
N ASN A 117 -7.23 -16.43 -10.14
CA ASN A 117 -7.90 -17.11 -9.02
C ASN A 117 -7.49 -16.56 -7.64
N ASN A 118 -6.57 -15.59 -7.60
CA ASN A 118 -6.08 -14.97 -6.38
C ASN A 118 -6.54 -13.52 -6.20
N ILE A 119 -7.56 -13.08 -6.95
CA ILE A 119 -8.31 -11.84 -6.72
C ILE A 119 -9.71 -12.15 -6.20
N SER A 120 -10.30 -11.21 -5.48
CA SER A 120 -11.64 -11.27 -4.88
C SER A 120 -12.46 -10.04 -5.26
N VAL A 121 -13.79 -10.17 -5.19
CA VAL A 121 -14.70 -9.01 -5.35
C VAL A 121 -14.33 -7.93 -4.34
N GLY A 122 -14.18 -6.70 -4.82
CA GLY A 122 -13.77 -5.54 -4.03
C GLY A 122 -12.26 -5.28 -4.01
N ASP A 123 -11.43 -6.18 -4.54
CA ASP A 123 -10.00 -5.91 -4.72
C ASP A 123 -9.81 -4.73 -5.68
N VAL A 124 -8.81 -3.90 -5.41
CA VAL A 124 -8.47 -2.74 -6.25
C VAL A 124 -7.23 -3.08 -7.06
N LEU A 125 -7.35 -2.98 -8.37
CA LEU A 125 -6.29 -3.22 -9.35
C LEU A 125 -5.91 -1.90 -10.02
N CYS A 126 -4.62 -1.73 -10.28
CA CYS A 126 -4.12 -0.67 -11.13
C CYS A 126 -4.27 -1.07 -12.61
N VAL A 127 -5.01 -0.26 -13.38
CA VAL A 127 -5.28 -0.50 -14.81
C VAL A 127 -4.67 0.58 -15.71
N ALA A 128 -3.71 1.34 -15.20
CA ALA A 128 -2.95 2.31 -15.98
C ALA A 128 -2.36 1.68 -17.25
N SER A 129 -2.37 2.42 -18.37
CA SER A 129 -1.91 1.93 -19.68
C SER A 129 -0.41 1.64 -19.74
N THR A 130 0.37 2.11 -18.77
CA THR A 130 1.81 1.90 -18.66
C THR A 130 2.17 1.26 -17.33
N ALA A 131 3.27 0.52 -17.32
CA ALA A 131 3.81 -0.07 -16.10
C ALA A 131 4.32 1.03 -15.14
N ILE A 132 3.91 0.96 -13.87
CA ILE A 132 4.34 1.82 -12.79
C ILE A 132 5.52 1.14 -12.06
N PRO A 133 6.71 1.78 -11.99
CA PRO A 133 7.89 1.19 -11.37
C PRO A 133 7.85 1.29 -9.83
N TYR A 134 6.96 0.53 -9.19
CA TYR A 134 6.88 0.46 -7.73
C TYR A 134 8.20 0.02 -7.09
N GLY A 135 8.63 0.71 -6.03
CA GLY A 135 9.81 0.37 -5.24
C GLY A 135 11.16 0.57 -5.96
N ALA A 136 11.18 1.27 -7.11
CA ALA A 136 12.38 1.63 -7.85
C ALA A 136 13.14 2.83 -7.23
#